data_AF-A0A7C8Z3A9-F1
#
_entry.id   AF-A0A7C8Z3A9-F1
#
_cell.length_a   1.000
_cell.length_b   1.000
_cell.length_c   1.000
_cell.angle_alpha   90.00
_cell.angle_beta   90.00
_cell.angle_gamma   90.00
#
_symmetry.space_group_name_H-M   'P 1'
#
loop_
_entity.id
_entity.type
_entity.pdbx_description
1 polymer ?
#
loop_
_entity_poly.entity_id
_entity_poly.type
_entity_poly.pdbx_seq_one_letter_code
_entity_poly.pdbx_strand_id
1 'polypeptide(L)'
;RVLLSVAHRISELAETLLFLDPFDESFALIHDTMFLMIQLIEFLVSDYLVTWSKEEGLDTRLFEEWIASFLDARKALQLLEKRSGLYALYMDRVTGELARQVAQVSSLQKLNQDVLDNLFS
;
A
#
# COMPACT_ATOMS: atom_id res chain seq x y z
N ARG A 1 12.00 0.26 5.43
CA ARG A 1 11.46 -0.63 6.50
C ARG A 1 10.13 -0.11 7.04
N VAL A 2 10.00 1.18 7.37
CA VAL A 2 8.72 1.75 7.85
C VAL A 2 7.57 1.48 6.89
N LEU A 3 7.72 1.77 5.59
CA LEU A 3 6.69 1.50 4.57
C LEU A 3 6.23 0.03 4.55
N LEU A 4 7.18 -0.91 4.64
CA LEU A 4 6.90 -2.34 4.74
C LEU A 4 6.08 -2.68 6.00
N SER A 5 6.48 -2.15 7.15
CA SER A 5 5.73 -2.33 8.40
C SER A 5 4.31 -1.74 8.33
N VAL A 6 4.14 -0.60 7.67
CA VAL A 6 2.82 0.01 7.45
C VAL A 6 1.95 -0.88 6.55
N ALA A 7 2.50 -1.44 5.47
CA ALA A 7 1.76 -2.35 4.60
C ALA A 7 1.29 -3.60 5.35
N HIS A 8 2.16 -4.24 6.14
CA HIS A 8 1.76 -5.36 7.00
C HIS A 8 0.68 -4.96 8.00
N ARG A 9 0.83 -3.79 8.64
CA ARG A 9 -0.15 -3.29 9.60
C ARG A 9 -1.52 -3.05 8.97
N ILE A 10 -1.58 -2.53 7.74
CA ILE A 10 -2.82 -2.38 6.97
C ILE A 10 -3.51 -3.74 6.80
N SER A 11 -2.75 -4.78 6.42
CA SER A 11 -3.29 -6.13 6.28
C SER A 11 -3.83 -6.70 7.58
N GLU A 12 -3.08 -6.58 8.69
CA GLU A 12 -3.51 -7.03 10.02
C GLU A 12 -4.80 -6.34 10.49
N LEU A 13 -4.89 -5.02 10.30
CA LEU A 13 -6.08 -4.25 10.67
C LEU A 13 -7.26 -4.56 9.76
N ALA A 14 -7.02 -4.84 8.48
CA ALA A 14 -8.06 -5.27 7.56
C ALA A 14 -8.71 -6.59 8.00
N GLU A 15 -7.90 -7.57 8.38
CA GLU A 15 -8.39 -8.84 8.93
C GLU A 15 -9.16 -8.63 10.24
N THR A 16 -8.67 -7.75 11.12
CA THR A 16 -9.34 -7.42 12.39
C THR A 16 -10.73 -6.82 12.13
N LEU A 17 -10.84 -5.83 11.23
CA LEU A 17 -12.11 -5.18 10.88
C LEU A 17 -13.14 -6.14 10.26
N LEU A 18 -12.71 -7.23 9.65
CA LEU A 18 -13.61 -8.22 9.04
C LEU A 18 -14.51 -8.89 10.10
N PHE A 19 -14.03 -9.00 11.34
CA PHE A 19 -14.73 -9.67 12.43
C PHE A 19 -15.10 -8.74 13.59
N LEU A 20 -14.54 -7.53 13.64
CA LEU A 20 -14.81 -6.56 14.69
C LEU A 20 -16.28 -6.10 14.68
N ASP A 21 -16.82 -5.91 15.88
CA ASP A 21 -18.13 -5.29 16.10
C ASP A 21 -18.04 -3.78 15.78
N PRO A 22 -18.89 -3.21 14.92
CA PRO A 22 -18.90 -1.77 14.65
C PRO A 22 -19.17 -0.88 15.87
N PHE A 23 -19.67 -1.45 16.98
CA PHE A 23 -19.89 -0.73 18.23
C PHE A 23 -18.75 -0.91 19.25
N ASP A 24 -17.70 -1.67 18.90
CA ASP A 24 -16.50 -1.77 19.72
C ASP A 24 -15.76 -0.42 19.77
N GLU A 25 -15.25 -0.05 20.95
CA GLU A 25 -14.55 1.22 21.16
C GLU A 25 -13.31 1.37 20.26
N SER A 26 -12.68 0.25 19.87
CA SER A 26 -11.53 0.24 18.97
C SER A 26 -11.89 0.41 17.49
N PHE A 27 -13.15 0.25 17.11
CA PHE A 27 -13.58 0.29 15.71
C PHE A 27 -13.24 1.64 15.07
N ALA A 28 -13.66 2.75 15.68
CA ALA A 28 -13.37 4.10 15.17
C ALA A 28 -11.86 4.36 15.09
N LEU A 29 -11.10 3.94 16.10
CA LEU A 29 -9.64 4.12 16.15
C LEU A 29 -8.95 3.37 15.00
N ILE A 30 -9.35 2.13 14.72
CA ILE A 30 -8.80 1.34 13.62
C ILE A 30 -9.12 1.99 12.28
N HIS A 31 -10.35 2.50 12.11
CA HIS A 31 -10.76 3.20 10.89
C HIS A 31 -9.91 4.46 10.62
N ASP A 32 -9.67 5.29 11.65
CA ASP A 32 -8.83 6.49 11.54
C ASP A 32 -7.37 6.11 11.26
N THR A 33 -6.86 5.10 11.94
CA THR A 33 -5.49 4.61 11.76
C THR A 33 -5.28 4.08 10.34
N MET A 34 -6.24 3.30 9.82
CA MET A 34 -6.22 2.79 8.45
C MET A 34 -6.18 3.91 7.42
N PHE A 35 -7.04 4.92 7.57
CA PHE A 35 -7.06 6.06 6.68
C PHE A 35 -5.71 6.80 6.68
N LEU A 36 -5.17 7.12 7.86
CA LEU A 36 -3.89 7.84 7.99
C LEU A 36 -2.73 7.07 7.36
N MET A 37 -2.67 5.75 7.57
CA MET A 37 -1.62 4.92 6.98
C MET A 37 -1.67 4.93 5.45
N ILE A 38 -2.86 4.80 4.85
CA ILE A 38 -3.01 4.82 3.39
C ILE A 38 -2.65 6.21 2.84
N GLN A 39 -3.13 7.29 3.45
CA GLN A 39 -2.78 8.66 3.03
C GLN A 39 -1.27 8.94 3.15
N LEU A 40 -0.62 8.43 4.19
CA LEU A 40 0.83 8.57 4.34
C LEU A 40 1.58 7.85 3.22
N ILE A 41 1.16 6.63 2.86
CA ILE A 41 1.77 5.91 1.74
C ILE A 41 1.58 6.70 0.45
N GLU A 42 0.37 7.18 0.17
CA GLU A 42 0.09 7.99 -1.01
C GLU A 42 1.02 9.20 -1.11
N PHE A 43 1.11 9.98 -0.05
CA PHE A 43 2.00 11.14 0.03
C PHE A 43 3.46 10.77 -0.28
N LEU A 44 3.96 9.68 0.32
CA LEU A 44 5.34 9.24 0.10
C LEU A 44 5.58 8.77 -1.34
N VAL A 45 4.62 8.05 -1.92
CA VAL A 45 4.70 7.60 -3.31
C VAL A 45 4.68 8.77 -4.27
N SER A 46 3.77 9.72 -4.09
CA SER A 46 3.60 10.88 -4.97
C SER A 46 4.80 11.83 -4.91
N ASP A 47 5.28 12.15 -3.71
CA ASP A 47 6.21 13.26 -3.51
C ASP A 47 7.68 12.82 -3.42
N TYR A 48 7.96 11.58 -2.99
CA TYR A 48 9.32 11.14 -2.68
C TYR A 48 9.87 10.00 -3.52
N LEU A 49 9.01 9.13 -4.08
CA LEU A 49 9.47 7.92 -4.76
C LEU A 49 10.44 8.22 -5.91
N VAL A 50 10.12 9.21 -6.74
CA VAL A 50 10.98 9.62 -7.87
C VAL A 50 12.32 10.15 -7.37
N THR A 51 12.31 10.96 -6.32
CA THR A 51 13.55 11.53 -5.76
C THR A 51 14.43 10.42 -5.19
N TRP A 52 13.86 9.51 -4.40
CA TRP A 52 14.58 8.36 -3.85
C TRP A 52 15.16 7.43 -4.93
N SER A 53 14.44 7.27 -6.04
CA SER A 53 14.89 6.43 -7.15
C SER A 53 16.09 6.99 -7.93
N LYS A 54 16.34 8.31 -7.84
CA LYS A 54 17.43 9.01 -8.55
C LYS A 54 18.70 9.12 -7.71
N GLU A 55 18.57 9.18 -6.39
CA GLU A 55 19.69 9.38 -5.47
C GLU A 55 20.43 8.08 -5.10
N GLU A 56 20.17 6.97 -5.79
CA GLU A 56 20.69 5.61 -5.51
C GLU A 56 20.44 5.10 -4.07
N GLY A 57 19.62 5.81 -3.28
CA GLY A 57 19.31 5.48 -1.89
C GLY A 57 18.21 4.45 -1.71
N LEU A 58 17.56 4.03 -2.80
CA LEU A 58 16.48 3.05 -2.75
C LEU A 58 17.04 1.62 -2.83
N ASP A 59 16.98 0.89 -1.72
CA ASP A 59 17.24 -0.54 -1.72
C ASP A 59 16.16 -1.26 -2.55
N THR A 60 16.53 -1.70 -3.75
CA THR A 60 15.64 -2.36 -4.71
C THR A 60 14.93 -3.56 -4.10
N ARG A 61 15.62 -4.40 -3.32
CA ARG A 61 15.02 -5.62 -2.75
C ARG A 61 13.98 -5.28 -1.70
N LEU A 62 14.29 -4.31 -0.84
CA LEU A 62 13.35 -3.84 0.17
C LEU A 62 12.14 -3.14 -0.46
N PHE A 63 12.33 -2.48 -1.61
CA PHE A 63 11.25 -1.87 -2.36
C PHE A 63 10.35 -2.91 -3.02
N GLU A 64 10.91 -3.95 -3.63
CA GLU A 64 10.16 -5.10 -4.17
C GLU A 64 9.33 -5.80 -3.08
N GLU A 65 9.96 -6.07 -1.93
CA GLU A 65 9.29 -6.64 -0.76
C GLU A 65 8.12 -5.76 -0.30
N TRP A 66 8.33 -4.45 -0.25
CA TRP A 66 7.27 -3.51 0.10
C TRP A 66 6.13 -3.50 -0.93
N ILE A 67 6.41 -3.53 -2.24
CA ILE A 67 5.35 -3.59 -3.27
C ILE A 67 4.52 -4.86 -3.09
N ALA A 68 5.18 -6.02 -2.91
CA ALA A 68 4.47 -7.28 -2.69
C ALA A 68 3.54 -7.21 -1.48
N SER A 69 4.05 -6.77 -0.32
CA SER A 69 3.24 -6.61 0.89
C SER A 69 2.13 -5.56 0.75
N PHE A 70 2.37 -4.49 -0.02
CA PHE A 70 1.36 -3.47 -0.30
C PHE A 70 0.22 -4.03 -1.17
N LEU A 71 0.53 -4.84 -2.18
CA LEU A 71 -0.47 -5.51 -3.01
C LEU A 71 -1.24 -6.59 -2.23
N ASP A 72 -0.60 -7.27 -1.28
CA ASP A 72 -1.31 -8.20 -0.40
C ASP A 72 -2.24 -7.47 0.58
N ALA A 73 -1.81 -6.33 1.12
CA ALA A 73 -2.67 -5.46 1.93
C ALA A 73 -3.88 -4.94 1.12
N ARG A 74 -3.69 -4.63 -0.17
CA ARG A 74 -4.80 -4.29 -1.08
C ARG A 74 -5.81 -5.43 -1.20
N LYS A 75 -5.35 -6.68 -1.41
CA LYS A 75 -6.24 -7.86 -1.48
C LYS A 75 -7.00 -8.06 -0.17
N ALA A 76 -6.35 -7.91 0.98
CA ALA A 76 -7.00 -8.00 2.28
C ALA A 76 -8.12 -6.96 2.42
N LEU A 77 -7.89 -5.73 1.92
CA LEU A 77 -8.88 -4.66 1.92
C LEU A 77 -10.03 -4.88 0.92
N GLN A 78 -9.81 -5.56 -0.20
CA GLN A 78 -10.89 -5.94 -1.11
C GLN A 78 -11.87 -6.91 -0.44
N LEU A 79 -11.42 -7.77 0.47
CA LEU A 79 -12.31 -8.63 1.27
C LEU A 79 -13.24 -7.81 2.19
N LEU A 80 -12.85 -6.58 2.54
CA LEU A 80 -13.67 -5.64 3.29
C LEU A 80 -14.67 -4.86 2.44
N GLU A 81 -14.74 -5.00 1.11
CA GLU A 81 -15.64 -4.19 0.28
C GLU A 81 -17.10 -4.19 0.75
N LYS A 82 -17.57 -5.32 1.29
CA LYS A 82 -18.93 -5.47 1.83
C LYS A 82 -19.17 -4.75 3.15
N ARG A 83 -18.12 -4.37 3.89
CA ARG A 83 -18.16 -3.65 5.16
C ARG A 83 -17.70 -2.20 5.02
N SER A 84 -16.63 -1.96 4.27
CA SER A 84 -16.04 -0.66 3.99
C SER A 84 -15.24 -0.69 2.67
N GLY A 85 -15.91 -0.44 1.54
CA GLY A 85 -15.27 -0.37 0.23
C GLY A 85 -14.36 0.85 0.01
N LEU A 86 -14.44 1.86 0.89
CA LEU A 86 -13.63 3.08 0.76
C LEU A 86 -12.12 2.79 0.82
N TYR A 87 -11.69 1.84 1.64
CA TYR A 87 -10.27 1.50 1.76
C TYR A 87 -9.73 0.80 0.52
N ALA A 88 -10.52 -0.05 -0.12
CA ALA A 88 -10.16 -0.65 -1.40
C ALA A 88 -9.98 0.45 -2.46
N LEU A 89 -10.90 1.43 -2.53
CA LEU A 89 -10.80 2.57 -3.44
C LEU A 89 -9.57 3.44 -3.18
N TYR A 90 -9.25 3.71 -1.91
CA TYR A 90 -8.03 4.47 -1.58
C TYR A 90 -6.78 3.70 -1.97
N MET A 91 -6.72 2.39 -1.69
CA MET A 91 -5.60 1.56 -2.11
C MET A 91 -5.46 1.50 -3.62
N ASP A 92 -6.56 1.34 -4.37
CA ASP A 92 -6.53 1.33 -5.83
C ASP A 92 -5.98 2.64 -6.41
N ARG A 93 -6.35 3.78 -5.82
CA ARG A 93 -5.78 5.08 -6.17
C ARG A 93 -4.26 5.11 -5.96
N VAL A 94 -3.80 4.65 -4.80
CA VAL A 94 -2.36 4.61 -4.47
C VAL A 94 -1.62 3.61 -5.36
N THR A 95 -2.20 2.45 -5.66
CA THR A 95 -1.65 1.47 -6.59
C THR A 95 -1.50 2.08 -7.98
N GLY A 96 -2.50 2.79 -8.48
CA GLY A 96 -2.43 3.45 -9.79
C GLY A 96 -1.34 4.51 -9.84
N GLU A 97 -1.20 5.31 -8.79
CA GLU A 97 -0.14 6.30 -8.67
C GLU A 97 1.25 5.64 -8.59
N LEU A 98 1.39 4.59 -7.80
CA LEU A 98 2.62 3.81 -7.70
C LEU A 98 3.03 3.22 -9.06
N ALA A 99 2.08 2.57 -9.76
CA ALA A 99 2.29 2.03 -11.10
C ALA A 99 2.74 3.12 -12.08
N ARG A 100 2.07 4.28 -12.05
CA ARG A 100 2.44 5.44 -12.89
C ARG A 100 3.88 5.89 -12.64
N GLN A 101 4.29 6.03 -11.38
CA GLN A 101 5.63 6.47 -11.01
C GLN A 101 6.70 5.42 -11.37
N VAL A 102 6.45 4.14 -11.08
CA VAL A 102 7.34 3.02 -11.43
C VAL A 102 7.54 2.93 -12.95
N ALA A 103 6.48 3.11 -13.74
CA ALA A 103 6.56 3.09 -15.19
C ALA A 103 7.39 4.25 -15.77
N GLN A 104 7.39 5.43 -15.13
CA GLN A 104 8.11 6.62 -15.60
C GLN A 104 9.62 6.58 -15.28
N VAL A 105 10.02 5.84 -14.25
CA VAL A 105 11.41 5.81 -13.79
C VAL A 105 12.14 4.60 -14.33
N SER A 106 13.09 4.81 -15.24
CA SER A 106 13.84 3.72 -15.88
C SER A 106 14.64 2.82 -14.92
N SER A 107 15.06 3.33 -13.76
CA SER A 107 15.73 2.51 -12.73
C SER A 107 14.77 1.55 -12.04
N LEU A 108 13.49 1.90 -11.91
CA LEU A 108 12.44 1.06 -11.30
C LEU A 108 11.88 0.03 -12.28
N GLN A 109 12.08 0.18 -13.59
CA GLN A 109 11.77 -0.88 -14.56
C GLN A 109 12.71 -2.10 -14.48
N LYS A 110 13.74 -2.04 -13.63
CA LYS A 110 14.65 -3.18 -13.37
C LYS A 110 14.20 -4.05 -12.20
N LEU A 111 13.07 -3.73 -11.57
CA LEU A 111 12.48 -4.57 -10.53
C LEU A 111 12.10 -5.94 -11.08
N ASN A 112 11.95 -6.92 -10.19
CA ASN A 112 11.50 -8.26 -10.53
C ASN A 112 10.22 -8.21 -11.38
N GLN A 113 10.23 -8.94 -12.51
CA GLN A 113 9.13 -8.98 -13.46
C GLN A 113 7.81 -9.41 -12.79
N ASP A 114 7.84 -10.38 -11.87
CA ASP A 114 6.63 -10.82 -11.17
C ASP A 114 6.02 -9.69 -10.34
N VAL A 115 6.85 -8.83 -9.74
CA VAL A 115 6.40 -7.68 -8.95
C VAL A 115 5.78 -6.62 -9.87
N LEU A 116 6.40 -6.37 -11.03
CA LEU A 116 5.89 -5.43 -12.04
C LEU A 116 4.56 -5.92 -12.63
N ASP A 117 4.47 -7.19 -13.00
CA ASP A 117 3.27 -7.79 -13.58
C ASP A 117 2.09 -7.70 -12.60
N ASN A 118 2.33 -7.96 -11.31
CA ASN A 118 1.31 -7.82 -10.28
C ASN A 118 0.92 -6.34 -10.00
N LEU A 119 1.84 -5.40 -10.18
CA LEU A 119 1.57 -3.97 -9.98
C LEU A 119 0.76 -3.37 -11.15
N PHE A 120 0.98 -3.86 -12.37
CA PHE A 120 0.31 -3.37 -13.59
C PHE A 120 -0.98 -4.13 -13.94
N SER A 121 -1.35 -5.14 -13.16
CA SER A 121 -2.60 -5.91 -13.25
C SER A 121 -3.77 -5.20 -12.55
#